data_AF-A0A2H6A4S0-F1
#
_entry.id   AF-A0A2H6A4S0-F1
#
_cell.length_a   1.000
_cell.length_b   1.000
_cell.length_c   1.000
_cell.angle_alpha   90.00
_cell.angle_beta   90.00
_cell.angle_gamma   90.00
#
_symmetry.space_group_name_H-M   'P 1'
#
loop_
_entity.id
_entity.type
_entity.pdbx_description
1 polymer ?
#
loop_
_entity_poly.entity_id
_entity_poly.type
_entity_poly.pdbx_seq_one_letter_code
_entity_poly.pdbx_strand_id
1 'polypeptide(L)'
;MPATVKFSREFYEKFGHEAVEELVNWLNQIDLGYRTELRELNELNFARFEAKLEGRIAQLEAKLDQRLAQLDAKIDQRAAALEARLIRWTFPFWAPTMLALVGLMIGVLLRI
;
A
#
# COMPACT_ATOMS: atom_id res chain seq x y z
N MET A 1 5.84 -36.35 5.17
CA MET A 1 5.53 -37.80 5.26
C MET A 1 4.50 -37.98 6.37
N PRO A 2 3.40 -38.72 6.16
CA PRO A 2 2.44 -38.98 7.23
C PRO A 2 3.10 -39.86 8.30
N ALA A 3 3.07 -39.41 9.56
CA ALA A 3 3.46 -40.25 10.68
C ALA A 3 2.27 -41.14 11.03
N THR A 4 2.37 -42.43 10.71
CA THR A 4 1.38 -43.43 11.10
C THR A 4 1.59 -43.79 12.57
N VAL A 5 0.54 -43.66 13.38
CA VAL A 5 0.60 -44.08 14.79
C VAL A 5 0.66 -45.60 14.83
N LYS A 6 1.60 -46.15 15.61
CA LYS A 6 1.75 -47.58 15.87
C LYS A 6 2.12 -47.78 17.34
N PHE A 7 1.54 -48.81 17.97
CA PHE A 7 1.89 -49.20 19.34
C PHE A 7 3.02 -50.23 19.38
N SER A 8 3.61 -50.44 20.57
CA SER A 8 4.67 -51.42 20.78
C SER A 8 4.13 -52.85 20.80
N ARG A 9 4.99 -53.84 20.50
CA ARG A 9 4.62 -55.26 20.49
C ARG A 9 4.05 -55.74 21.82
N GLU A 10 4.63 -55.32 22.93
CA GLU A 10 4.16 -55.63 24.29
C GLU A 10 2.72 -55.17 24.54
N PHE A 11 2.28 -54.08 23.90
CA PHE A 11 0.91 -53.60 23.98
C PHE A 11 -0.06 -54.54 23.24
N TYR A 12 0.32 -55.04 22.06
CA TYR A 12 -0.46 -56.06 21.33
C TYR A 12 -0.55 -57.38 22.10
N GLU A 13 0.53 -57.82 22.76
CA GLU A 13 0.53 -59.04 23.55
C GLU A 13 -0.37 -58.94 24.79
N LYS A 14 -0.40 -57.76 25.43
CA LYS A 14 -1.18 -57.54 26.65
C LYS A 14 -2.68 -57.31 26.39
N PHE A 15 -3.03 -56.66 25.29
CA PHE A 15 -4.42 -56.24 24.99
C PHE A 15 -5.07 -57.01 23.83
N GLY A 16 -4.31 -57.86 23.14
CA GLY A 16 -4.77 -58.65 22.00
C GLY A 16 -4.63 -57.89 20.68
N HIS A 17 -4.35 -58.64 19.61
CA HIS A 17 -4.07 -58.04 18.30
C HIS A 17 -5.27 -57.29 17.71
N GLU A 18 -6.47 -57.84 17.83
CA GLU A 18 -7.68 -57.27 17.24
C GLU A 18 -8.05 -55.91 17.84
N ALA A 19 -8.08 -55.81 19.18
CA ALA A 19 -8.43 -54.58 19.87
C ALA A 19 -7.41 -53.45 19.63
N VAL A 20 -6.12 -53.78 19.58
CA VAL A 20 -5.07 -52.78 19.33
C VAL A 20 -5.09 -52.32 17.88
N GLU A 21 -5.34 -53.22 16.92
CA GLU A 21 -5.44 -52.86 15.50
C GLU A 21 -6.62 -51.92 15.23
N GLU A 22 -7.78 -52.18 15.85
CA GLU A 22 -8.94 -51.29 15.77
C GLU A 22 -8.63 -49.88 16.31
N LEU A 23 -7.95 -49.80 17.46
CA LEU A 23 -7.54 -48.53 18.05
C LEU A 23 -6.54 -47.78 17.16
N VAL A 24 -5.57 -48.48 16.56
CA VAL A 24 -4.61 -47.90 15.61
C VAL A 24 -5.33 -47.32 14.40
N ASN A 25 -6.28 -48.06 13.83
CA ASN A 25 -7.04 -47.60 12.67
C ASN A 25 -7.87 -46.37 13.00
N TRP A 26 -8.56 -46.36 14.15
CA TRP A 26 -9.30 -45.20 14.63
C TRP A 26 -8.41 -43.96 14.86
N LEU A 27 -7.25 -44.12 15.52
CA LEU A 27 -6.31 -43.02 15.76
C LEU A 27 -5.75 -42.44 14.46
N ASN A 28 -5.40 -43.31 13.50
CA ASN A 28 -4.91 -42.84 12.20
C ASN A 28 -6.01 -42.13 11.40
N GLN A 29 -7.26 -42.61 11.46
CA GLN A 29 -8.40 -41.93 10.83
C GLN A 29 -8.62 -40.53 11.43
N ILE A 30 -8.53 -40.40 12.75
CA ILE A 30 -8.65 -39.11 13.45
C ILE A 30 -7.50 -38.16 13.09
N ASP A 31 -6.24 -38.62 13.12
CA ASP A 31 -5.07 -37.80 12.75
C ASP A 31 -5.19 -37.27 11.31
N LEU A 32 -5.64 -38.11 10.38
CA LEU A 32 -5.89 -37.70 8.99
C LEU A 32 -7.02 -36.67 8.90
N GLY A 33 -8.12 -36.86 9.64
CA GLY A 33 -9.23 -35.91 9.70
C GLY A 33 -8.79 -34.54 10.22
N TYR A 34 -8.11 -34.50 11.38
CA TYR A 34 -7.62 -33.25 11.96
C TYR A 34 -6.61 -32.52 11.08
N ARG A 35 -5.65 -33.24 10.47
CA ARG A 35 -4.68 -32.61 9.57
C ARG A 35 -5.36 -32.01 8.35
N THR A 36 -6.37 -32.68 7.83
CA THR A 36 -7.16 -32.20 6.68
C THR A 36 -7.92 -30.94 7.07
N GLU A 37 -8.66 -30.97 8.18
CA GLU A 37 -9.42 -29.82 8.68
C GLU A 37 -8.49 -28.62 9.00
N LEU A 38 -7.34 -28.87 9.64
CA LEU A 38 -6.36 -27.82 9.92
C LEU A 38 -5.83 -27.20 8.63
N ARG A 39 -5.55 -28.01 7.60
CA ARG A 39 -5.12 -27.51 6.30
C ARG A 39 -6.20 -26.68 5.63
N GLU A 40 -7.45 -27.15 5.63
CA GLU A 40 -8.58 -26.42 5.04
C GLU A 40 -8.85 -25.10 5.76
N LEU A 41 -8.84 -25.10 7.09
CA LEU A 41 -8.97 -23.88 7.89
C LEU A 41 -7.81 -22.90 7.63
N ASN A 42 -6.60 -23.44 7.49
CA ASN A 42 -5.42 -22.63 7.20
C ASN A 42 -5.51 -22.00 5.80
N GLU A 43 -5.85 -22.78 4.77
CA GLU A 43 -6.08 -22.30 3.40
C GLU A 43 -7.19 -21.23 3.35
N LEU A 44 -8.32 -21.46 4.03
CA LEU A 44 -9.42 -20.49 4.12
C LEU A 44 -8.99 -19.19 4.81
N ASN A 45 -8.25 -19.30 5.92
CA ASN A 45 -7.77 -18.15 6.65
C ASN A 45 -6.73 -17.36 5.85
N PHE A 46 -5.83 -18.04 5.14
CA PHE A 46 -4.87 -17.38 4.26
C PHE A 46 -5.57 -16.65 3.11
N ALA A 47 -6.54 -17.28 2.44
CA ALA A 47 -7.30 -16.63 1.37
C ALA A 47 -8.06 -15.38 1.87
N ARG A 48 -8.67 -15.45 3.06
CA ARG A 48 -9.32 -14.29 3.69
C ARG A 48 -8.34 -13.19 4.07
N PHE A 49 -7.17 -13.57 4.57
CA PHE A 49 -6.12 -12.63 4.93
C PHE A 49 -5.56 -11.92 3.70
N GLU A 50 -5.31 -12.65 2.63
CA GLU A 50 -4.85 -12.12 1.34
C GLU A 50 -5.86 -11.13 0.76
N ALA A 51 -7.14 -11.51 0.66
CA ALA A 51 -8.19 -10.60 0.19
C ALA A 51 -8.32 -9.33 1.05
N LYS A 52 -8.15 -9.44 2.37
CA LYS A 52 -8.18 -8.28 3.27
C LYS A 52 -6.96 -7.39 3.11
N LEU A 53 -5.78 -7.97 2.87
CA LEU A 53 -4.56 -7.22 2.61
C LEU A 53 -4.65 -6.48 1.28
N GLU A 54 -5.05 -7.17 0.21
CA GLU A 54 -5.23 -6.57 -1.11
C GLU A 54 -6.23 -5.41 -1.06
N GLY A 55 -7.38 -5.60 -0.39
CA GLY A 55 -8.34 -4.52 -0.18
C GLY A 55 -7.80 -3.33 0.60
N ARG A 56 -6.91 -3.55 1.59
CA ARG A 56 -6.24 -2.47 2.33
C ARG A 56 -5.19 -1.75 1.49
N ILE A 57 -4.44 -2.48 0.66
CA ILE A 57 -3.44 -1.91 -0.25
C ILE A 57 -4.14 -1.00 -1.26
N ALA A 58 -5.19 -1.49 -1.92
CA ALA A 58 -5.97 -0.70 -2.88
C ALA A 58 -6.56 0.57 -2.23
N GLN A 59 -7.04 0.50 -0.99
CA GLN A 59 -7.52 1.68 -0.26
C GLN A 59 -6.40 2.68 0.08
N LEU A 60 -5.19 2.20 0.36
CA LEU A 60 -4.04 3.06 0.62
C LEU A 60 -3.54 3.74 -0.65
N GLU A 61 -3.46 3.01 -1.76
CA GLU A 61 -3.14 3.55 -3.08
C GLU A 61 -4.11 4.65 -3.47
N ALA A 62 -5.42 4.39 -3.41
CA ALA A 62 -6.43 5.40 -3.72
C ALA A 62 -6.33 6.66 -2.84
N LYS A 63 -6.01 6.50 -1.54
CA LYS A 63 -5.78 7.65 -0.64
C LYS A 63 -4.51 8.42 -0.96
N LEU A 64 -3.45 7.73 -1.37
CA LEU A 64 -2.20 8.36 -1.79
C LEU A 64 -2.41 9.14 -3.07
N ASP A 65 -3.03 8.56 -4.08
CA ASP A 65 -3.35 9.21 -5.35
C ASP A 65 -4.20 10.47 -5.11
N GLN A 66 -5.23 10.37 -4.26
CA GLN A 66 -6.05 11.52 -3.90
C GLN A 66 -5.22 12.62 -3.23
N ARG A 67 -4.29 12.28 -2.33
CA ARG A 67 -3.43 13.27 -1.67
C ARG A 67 -2.42 13.89 -2.62
N LEU A 68 -1.86 13.12 -3.54
CA LEU A 68 -0.96 13.62 -4.57
C LEU A 68 -1.68 14.61 -5.48
N ALA A 69 -2.86 14.25 -6.00
CA ALA A 69 -3.68 15.15 -6.80
C ALA A 69 -4.04 16.44 -6.06
N GLN A 70 -4.32 16.37 -4.76
CA GLN A 70 -4.56 17.56 -3.93
C GLN A 70 -3.31 18.42 -3.73
N LEU A 71 -2.12 17.81 -3.64
CA LEU A 71 -0.86 18.53 -3.52
C LEU A 71 -0.51 19.22 -4.84
N ASP A 72 -0.64 18.54 -5.96
CA ASP A 72 -0.43 19.12 -7.30
C ASP A 72 -1.34 20.33 -7.51
N ALA A 73 -2.64 20.19 -7.25
CA ALA A 73 -3.57 21.31 -7.37
C ALA A 73 -3.20 22.50 -6.47
N LYS A 74 -2.69 22.24 -5.25
CA LYS A 74 -2.22 23.31 -4.34
C LYS A 74 -0.94 23.97 -4.83
N ILE A 75 -0.03 23.20 -5.43
CA ILE A 75 1.20 23.72 -6.01
C ILE A 75 0.85 24.62 -7.20
N ASP A 76 0.01 24.15 -8.12
CA ASP A 76 -0.45 24.91 -9.28
C ASP A 76 -1.14 26.21 -8.85
N GLN A 77 -2.03 26.15 -7.86
CA GLN A 77 -2.69 27.33 -7.33
C GLN A 77 -1.69 28.34 -6.75
N ARG A 78 -0.67 27.87 -6.02
CA ARG A 78 0.37 28.74 -5.45
C ARG A 78 1.28 29.31 -6.54
N ALA A 79 1.64 28.51 -7.54
CA ALA A 79 2.43 28.96 -8.68
C ALA A 79 1.72 30.07 -9.44
N ALA A 80 0.45 29.85 -9.81
CA ALA A 80 -0.38 30.86 -10.47
C ALA A 80 -0.54 32.14 -9.62
N ALA A 81 -0.71 32.01 -8.31
CA ALA A 81 -0.78 33.15 -7.41
C ALA A 81 0.54 33.95 -7.33
N LEU A 82 1.69 33.27 -7.39
CA LEU A 82 3.01 33.91 -7.43
C LEU A 82 3.24 34.59 -8.78
N GLU A 83 2.91 33.94 -9.89
CA GLU A 83 2.98 34.54 -11.23
C GLU A 83 2.14 35.82 -11.31
N ALA A 84 0.88 35.76 -10.86
CA ALA A 84 0.00 36.92 -10.83
C ALA A 84 0.56 38.06 -9.97
N ARG A 85 1.17 37.75 -8.82
CA ARG A 85 1.84 38.75 -7.97
C ARG A 85 3.07 39.35 -8.66
N LEU A 86 3.87 38.53 -9.33
CA LEU A 86 5.07 38.99 -10.03
C LEU A 86 4.70 39.91 -11.20
N ILE A 87 3.68 39.55 -11.98
CA ILE A 87 3.13 40.39 -13.05
C ILE A 87 2.57 41.70 -12.49
N ARG A 88 1.85 41.64 -11.36
CA ARG A 88 1.32 42.85 -10.72
C ARG A 88 2.42 43.83 -10.28
N TRP A 89 3.55 43.32 -9.78
CA TRP A 89 4.63 44.17 -9.26
C TRP A 89 5.63 44.63 -10.32
N THR A 90 5.71 43.96 -11.47
CA THR A 90 6.65 44.35 -12.53
C THR A 90 6.34 45.76 -13.07
N PHE A 91 5.08 46.11 -13.32
CA PHE A 91 4.72 47.44 -13.84
C PHE A 91 5.18 48.62 -12.96
N PRO A 92 4.86 48.69 -11.65
CA PRO A 92 5.33 49.79 -10.80
C PRO A 92 6.84 49.71 -10.53
N PHE A 93 7.41 48.50 -10.45
CA PHE A 93 8.86 48.32 -10.26
C PHE A 93 9.67 48.91 -11.42
N TRP A 94 9.20 48.73 -12.67
CA TRP A 94 9.87 49.24 -13.88
C TRP A 94 9.52 50.70 -14.21
N ALA A 95 8.58 51.35 -13.50
CA ALA A 95 8.16 52.72 -13.84
C ALA A 95 9.31 53.76 -13.76
N PRO A 96 10.19 53.78 -12.73
CA PRO A 96 11.26 54.77 -12.65
C PRO A 96 12.31 54.63 -13.76
N THR A 97 12.66 53.40 -14.14
CA THR A 97 13.64 53.15 -15.21
C THR A 97 13.08 53.56 -16.57
N MET A 98 11.80 53.29 -16.84
CA MET A 98 11.13 53.77 -18.06
C MET A 98 11.09 55.31 -18.13
N LEU A 99 10.77 55.97 -17.01
CA LEU A 99 10.79 57.45 -16.94
C LEU A 99 12.18 58.03 -17.22
N ALA A 100 13.23 57.43 -16.65
CA ALA A 100 14.61 57.86 -16.89
C ALA A 100 15.01 57.72 -18.37
N LEU A 101 14.66 56.60 -19.01
CA LEU A 101 14.94 56.38 -20.43
C LEU A 101 14.20 57.38 -21.34
N VAL A 102 12.93 57.68 -21.05
CA VAL A 102 12.16 58.69 -21.80
C VAL A 102 12.79 60.08 -21.62
N GLY A 103 13.19 60.45 -20.41
CA GLY A 103 13.86 61.73 -20.14
C GLY A 103 15.19 61.88 -20.90
N LEU A 104 15.99 60.80 -20.96
CA LEU A 104 17.22 60.78 -21.76
C LEU A 104 16.95 60.97 -23.26
N MET A 105 15.95 60.28 -23.82
CA MET A 105 15.57 60.40 -25.23
C MET A 105 15.14 61.83 -25.59
N ILE A 106 14.31 62.45 -24.75
CA ILE A 106 13.87 63.84 -24.93
C ILE A 106 15.07 64.80 -24.84
N GLY A 107 15.97 64.59 -23.87
CA GLY A 107 17.16 65.40 -23.70
C GLY A 107 18.13 65.33 -24.89
N VAL A 108 18.23 64.19 -25.57
CA VAL A 108 19.00 64.04 -26.82
C VAL A 108 18.30 64.72 -27.98
N LEU A 109 16.98 64.55 -28.13
CA LEU A 109 16.19 65.16 -29.20
C LEU A 109 16.19 66.70 -29.15
N LEU A 110 16.20 67.30 -27.95
CA LEU A 110 16.26 68.75 -27.78
C LEU A 110 17.66 69.35 -28.01
N ARG A 111 18.69 68.51 -28.14
CA ARG A 111 20.10 68.91 -28.37
C ARG A 111 20.53 68.81 -29.83
N ILE A 112 19.69 68.23 -30.69
CA ILE A 112 19.86 68.14 -32.15
C ILE A 112 19.05 69.26 -32.79
#